data_AF-A0A6P0YX22-F1
#
_entry.id   AF-A0A6P0YX22-F1
#
_cell.length_a   1.000
_cell.length_b   1.000
_cell.length_c   1.000
_cell.angle_alpha   90.00
_cell.angle_beta   90.00
_cell.angle_gamma   90.00
#
_symmetry.space_group_name_H-M   'P 1'
#
loop_
_entity.id
_entity.type
_entity.pdbx_description
1 polymer ?
#
loop_
_entity_poly.entity_id
_entity_poly.type
_entity_poly.pdbx_seq_one_letter_code
_entity_poly.pdbx_strand_id
1 'polypeptide(L)'
;ILSIRAKPEPIMQVTANTPLVLLKAAYHLGNRHVPLEITTTHLQFSPDPVLKKMVEHLGLTVTEAIAPFHPEMGAYRTSLPHHPHHDHQH
;
A
#
# COMPACT_ATOMS: atom_id res chain seq x y z
N ILE A 1 22.40 -16.25 2.33
CA ILE A 1 21.14 -15.65 1.84
C ILE A 1 20.76 -14.55 2.83
N LEU A 2 20.75 -13.29 2.40
CA LEU A 2 20.30 -12.16 3.21
C LEU A 2 18.82 -11.91 2.90
N SER A 3 17.92 -12.08 3.87
CA SER A 3 16.51 -11.71 3.75
C SER A 3 16.26 -10.43 4.54
N ILE A 4 15.79 -9.40 3.85
CA ILE A 4 15.28 -8.19 4.49
C ILE A 4 13.93 -8.58 5.10
N ARG A 5 13.85 -8.64 6.43
CA ARG A 5 12.58 -8.81 7.15
C ARG A 5 12.03 -7.42 7.46
N ALA A 6 10.81 -7.12 7.04
CA ALA A 6 10.19 -5.86 7.47
C ALA A 6 10.03 -5.89 8.99
N LYS A 7 10.35 -4.76 9.62
CA LYS A 7 10.19 -4.59 11.06
C LYS A 7 8.67 -4.52 11.34
N PRO A 8 8.17 -5.18 12.39
CA PRO A 8 6.79 -4.99 12.79
C PRO A 8 6.50 -3.52 13.09
N GLU A 9 5.45 -2.99 12.47
CA GLU A 9 5.00 -1.62 12.60
C GLU A 9 3.48 -1.55 12.75
N PRO A 10 2.92 -0.45 13.27
CA PRO A 10 1.48 -0.25 13.30
C PRO A 10 0.89 -0.29 11.88
N ILE A 11 -0.16 -1.07 11.69
CA ILE A 11 -0.88 -1.21 10.43
C ILE A 11 -2.40 -1.21 10.65
N MET A 12 -3.12 -0.92 9.58
CA MET A 12 -4.56 -1.12 9.43
C MET A 12 -4.77 -2.32 8.50
N GLN A 13 -5.17 -3.45 9.06
CA GLN A 13 -5.52 -4.64 8.29
C GLN A 13 -7.00 -4.59 7.89
N VAL A 14 -7.26 -4.80 6.61
CA VAL A 14 -8.61 -4.75 6.05
C VAL A 14 -9.02 -6.12 5.55
N THR A 15 -10.18 -6.60 5.99
CA THR A 15 -10.80 -7.84 5.51
C THR A 15 -12.20 -7.59 4.96
N ALA A 16 -12.69 -8.51 4.13
CA ALA A 16 -14.02 -8.43 3.54
C ALA A 16 -14.66 -9.82 3.42
N ASN A 17 -15.99 -9.85 3.40
CA ASN A 17 -16.76 -11.09 3.24
C ASN A 17 -16.63 -11.72 1.85
N THR A 18 -16.22 -10.93 0.84
CA THR A 18 -16.02 -11.41 -0.53
C THR A 18 -14.76 -10.81 -1.15
N PRO A 19 -14.07 -11.54 -2.04
CA PRO A 19 -12.91 -11.01 -2.76
C PRO A 19 -13.22 -9.74 -3.58
N LEU A 20 -14.44 -9.64 -4.14
CA LEU A 20 -14.84 -8.47 -4.94
C LEU A 20 -14.84 -7.17 -4.12
N VAL A 21 -15.28 -7.23 -2.86
CA VAL A 21 -15.28 -6.06 -1.97
C VAL A 21 -13.84 -5.66 -1.62
N LEU A 22 -12.95 -6.64 -1.42
CA LEU A 22 -11.53 -6.39 -1.21
C LEU A 22 -10.88 -5.72 -2.43
N LEU A 23 -11.18 -6.19 -3.65
CA LEU A 23 -10.69 -5.59 -4.90
C LEU A 23 -11.16 -4.13 -5.05
N LYS A 24 -12.42 -3.83 -4.73
CA LYS A 24 -12.93 -2.45 -4.76
C LYS A 24 -12.15 -1.55 -3.80
N ALA A 25 -11.89 -2.02 -2.57
CA ALA A 25 -11.08 -1.26 -1.63
C ALA A 25 -9.66 -1.02 -2.14
N ALA A 26 -9.01 -2.06 -2.71
CA ALA A 26 -7.68 -1.94 -3.30
C ALA A 26 -7.65 -0.90 -4.43
N TYR A 27 -8.66 -0.89 -5.31
CA TYR A 27 -8.80 0.11 -6.37
C TYR A 27 -8.90 1.54 -5.80
N HIS A 28 -9.76 1.77 -4.79
CA HIS A 28 -9.94 3.09 -4.20
C HIS A 28 -8.72 3.59 -3.40
N LEU A 29 -7.98 2.70 -2.77
CA LEU A 29 -6.74 3.01 -2.06
C LEU A 29 -5.60 3.29 -3.06
N GLY A 30 -5.50 2.49 -4.12
CA GLY A 30 -4.55 2.69 -5.21
C GLY A 30 -4.74 4.04 -5.93
N ASN A 31 -5.99 4.45 -6.18
CA ASN A 31 -6.30 5.77 -6.77
C ASN A 31 -5.87 6.96 -5.89
N ARG A 32 -5.51 6.71 -4.63
CA ARG A 32 -4.99 7.71 -3.70
C ARG A 32 -3.48 7.60 -3.49
N HIS A 33 -2.79 6.74 -4.26
CA HIS A 33 -1.37 6.46 -4.11
C HIS A 33 -0.96 6.00 -2.69
N VAL A 34 -1.85 5.28 -2.01
CA VAL A 34 -1.58 4.73 -0.68
C VAL A 34 -0.62 3.55 -0.82
N PRO A 35 0.50 3.50 -0.07
CA PRO A 35 1.30 2.28 0.06
C PRO A 35 0.41 1.17 0.62
N LEU A 36 0.24 0.10 -0.14
CA LEU A 36 -0.74 -0.95 0.14
C LEU A 36 -0.10 -2.31 -0.03
N GLU A 37 -0.13 -3.13 1.01
CA GLU A 37 0.15 -4.56 0.90
C GLU A 37 -1.15 -5.25 0.49
N ILE A 38 -1.07 -6.11 -0.53
CA ILE A 38 -2.22 -6.79 -1.11
C ILE A 38 -2.01 -8.29 -0.99
N THR A 39 -2.95 -8.98 -0.35
CA THR A 39 -2.96 -10.44 -0.29
C THR A 39 -4.28 -10.98 -0.81
N THR A 40 -4.42 -12.31 -0.88
CA THR A 40 -5.66 -12.98 -1.29
C THR A 40 -6.80 -12.81 -0.29
N THR A 41 -6.51 -12.50 0.98
CA THR A 41 -7.51 -12.48 2.07
C THR A 41 -7.64 -11.14 2.76
N HIS A 42 -6.66 -10.25 2.63
CA HIS A 42 -6.65 -8.96 3.30
C HIS A 42 -5.78 -7.92 2.59
N LEU A 43 -6.00 -6.65 2.91
CA LEU A 43 -5.11 -5.54 2.56
C LEU A 43 -4.47 -5.00 3.84
N GLN A 44 -3.30 -4.37 3.73
CA GLN A 44 -2.70 -3.61 4.83
C GLN A 44 -2.20 -2.27 4.35
N PHE A 45 -2.34 -1.25 5.19
CA PHE A 45 -1.77 0.08 4.97
C PHE A 45 -1.42 0.74 6.31
N SER A 46 -0.62 1.80 6.29
CA SER A 46 -0.24 2.53 7.51
C SER A 46 -1.46 3.19 8.19
N PRO A 47 -1.45 3.37 9.52
CA PRO A 47 -2.57 3.98 10.25
C PRO A 47 -2.95 5.37 9.71
N ASP A 48 -4.17 5.46 9.21
CA ASP A 48 -4.76 6.70 8.71
C ASP A 48 -6.28 6.68 9.03
N PRO A 49 -6.76 7.57 9.93
CA PRO A 49 -8.18 7.62 10.30
C PRO A 49 -9.13 7.99 9.16
N VAL A 50 -8.66 8.74 8.15
CA VAL A 50 -9.46 9.12 6.97
C VAL A 50 -9.66 7.91 6.07
N LEU A 51 -8.58 7.17 5.79
CA LEU A 51 -8.63 5.95 4.99
C LEU A 51 -9.39 4.83 5.70
N LYS A 52 -9.22 4.68 7.03
CA LYS A 52 -10.00 3.75 7.86
C LYS A 52 -11.50 3.98 7.67
N LYS A 53 -11.96 5.21 7.90
CA LYS A 53 -13.38 5.56 7.71
C LYS A 53 -13.85 5.30 6.29
N MET A 54 -13.04 5.64 5.29
CA MET A 54 -13.40 5.43 3.90
C MET A 54 -13.59 3.94 3.57
N VAL A 55 -12.71 3.07 4.07
CA VAL A 55 -12.79 1.62 3.90
C VAL A 55 -13.98 1.03 4.67
N GLU A 56 -14.26 1.52 5.88
CA GLU A 56 -15.46 1.15 6.66
C GLU A 56 -16.76 1.52 5.93
N HIS A 57 -16.83 2.69 5.28
CA HIS A 57 -18.00 3.09 4.47
C HIS A 57 -18.22 2.21 3.22
N LEU A 58 -17.18 1.50 2.76
CA LEU A 58 -17.32 0.49 1.70
C LEU A 58 -17.81 -0.87 2.23
N GLY A 59 -18.03 -1.00 3.54
CA GLY A 59 -18.51 -2.23 4.19
C GLY A 59 -17.41 -3.24 4.54
N LEU A 60 -16.15 -2.80 4.63
CA LEU A 60 -15.03 -3.64 5.04
C LEU A 60 -14.77 -3.54 6.54
N THR A 61 -14.17 -4.58 7.11
CA THR A 61 -13.72 -4.59 8.50
C THR A 61 -12.27 -4.15 8.57
N VAL A 62 -11.97 -3.19 9.44
CA VAL A 62 -10.61 -2.71 9.70
C VAL A 62 -10.18 -3.10 11.10
N THR A 63 -9.00 -3.70 11.22
CA THR A 63 -8.38 -4.07 12.50
C THR A 63 -7.01 -3.42 12.61
N GLU A 64 -6.73 -2.77 13.73
CA GLU A 64 -5.41 -2.24 14.05
C GLU A 64 -4.52 -3.36 14.60
N ALA A 65 -3.30 -3.49 14.08
CA ALA A 65 -2.34 -4.49 14.53
C ALA A 65 -0.91 -3.97 14.43
N ILE A 66 0.02 -4.72 15.04
CA ILE A 66 1.46 -4.55 14.83
C ILE A 66 1.93 -5.74 13.99
N ALA A 67 2.34 -5.50 12.75
CA ALA A 67 2.78 -6.55 11.83
C ALA A 67 3.86 -6.05 10.86
N PRO A 68 4.66 -6.95 10.27
CA PRO A 68 5.52 -6.59 9.14
C PRO A 68 4.68 -6.05 7.98
N PHE A 69 5.13 -4.98 7.34
CA PHE A 69 4.43 -4.33 6.24
C PHE A 69 5.29 -4.32 4.97
N HIS A 70 4.75 -4.90 3.88
CA HIS A 70 5.39 -5.06 2.58
C HIS A 70 4.49 -4.49 1.47
N PRO A 71 4.42 -3.15 1.33
CA PRO A 71 3.57 -2.55 0.32
C PRO A 71 4.03 -2.91 -1.09
N GLU A 72 3.06 -3.07 -1.99
CA GLU A 72 3.32 -3.25 -3.42
C GLU A 72 4.09 -2.05 -3.98
N MET A 73 5.15 -2.34 -4.74
CA MET A 73 5.94 -1.32 -5.40
C MET A 73 5.09 -0.68 -6.50
N GLY A 74 4.80 0.62 -6.37
CA GLY A 74 3.98 1.32 -7.37
C GLY A 74 4.53 1.20 -8.79
N ALA A 75 3.63 1.10 -9.78
CA ALA A 75 3.95 0.85 -11.19
C ALA A 75 4.90 1.89 -11.85
N TYR A 76 5.04 3.06 -11.25
CA TYR A 76 5.86 4.16 -11.77
C TYR A 76 7.29 4.19 -11.25
N ARG A 77 7.73 3.21 -10.44
CA ARG A 77 9.15 3.07 -10.03
C ARG A 77 10.07 2.53 -11.14
N THR A 78 9.80 2.90 -12.40
CA THR A 78 10.75 2.80 -13.50
C THR A 78 11.19 4.21 -13.88
N SER A 79 12.01 4.85 -13.04
CA SER A 79 12.88 5.93 -13.50
C SER A 79 14.30 5.36 -13.55
N LEU A 80 14.77 5.23 -14.80
CA LEU A 80 16.14 4.95 -15.20
C LEU A 80 17.14 5.82 -14.41
N PRO A 81 18.40 5.39 -14.25
CA PRO A 81 19.44 6.26 -13.70
C PRO A 81 19.57 7.52 -14.56
N HIS A 82 19.27 8.67 -13.97
CA HIS A 82 19.55 9.98 -14.54
C HIS A 82 21.04 10.06 -14.91
N HIS A 83 21.33 10.05 -16.22
CA HIS A 83 22.58 10.57 -16.73
C HIS A 83 22.65 12.07 -16.39
N PRO A 84 23.77 12.59 -15.88
CA PRO A 84 23.97 14.02 -15.76
C PRO A 84 24.06 14.62 -17.17
N HIS A 85 23.12 15.50 -17.51
CA HIS A 85 23.31 16.44 -18.61
C HIS A 85 24.46 17.37 -18.25
N HIS A 86 25.60 17.21 -18.92
CA HIS A 86 26.60 18.28 -19.03
C HIS A 86 26.03 19.33 -19.98
N ASP A 87 25.59 20.46 -19.42
CA ASP A 87 25.34 21.67 -20.18
C ASP A 87 26.66 22.45 -20.26
N HIS A 88 27.30 22.42 -21.42
CA HIS A 88 28.39 23.34 -21.77
C HIS A 88 27.81 24.38 -22.72
N GLN A 89 27.32 25.49 -22.17
CA GLN A 89 27.10 26.71 -22.95
C GLN A 89 28.44 27.45 -23.12
N HIS A 90 28.85 27.55 -24.39
CA HIS A 90 29.60 28.68 -24.92
C HIS A 90 28.64 29.82 -25.26
#